data_AF-A0A060XKR6-F1
#
_entry.id   AF-A0A060XKR6-F1
#
_cell.length_a   1.000
_cell.length_b   1.000
_cell.length_c   1.000
_cell.angle_alpha   90.00
_cell.angle_beta   90.00
_cell.angle_gamma   90.00
#
_symmetry.space_group_name_H-M   'P 1'
#
loop_
_entity.id
_entity.type
_entity.pdbx_description
1 polymer ?
#
loop_
_entity_poly.entity_id
_entity_poly.type
_entity_poly.pdbx_seq_one_letter_code
_entity_poly.pdbx_strand_id
1 'polypeptide(L)'
;MEVGSEELFYISCQGPLPSTVPDFWQMVWENRSDVIAMMTQDVERGRVKCHRYWPEKVSCPLDTGRFHLCLENQQIQEYFHIKIIRMVEKESGKTHFVRHLKFTRWPDHGVPQCSEQLVRFIRYLRAVHHKGPVTVHCSAGIGQTGVLICTDVILSLIEYDLPVSWSTRAHQ
;
A
#
# COMPACT_ATOMS: atom_id res chain seq x y z
N MET A 1 -2.12 14.48 6.81
CA MET A 1 -3.47 14.84 7.27
C MET A 1 -3.43 14.81 8.77
N GLU A 2 -3.64 15.96 9.40
CA GLU A 2 -3.62 16.09 10.86
C GLU A 2 -4.86 15.41 11.46
N VAL A 3 -4.62 14.51 12.41
CA VAL A 3 -5.64 13.83 13.22
C VAL A 3 -5.21 13.93 14.68
N GLY A 4 -5.72 14.94 15.39
CA GLY A 4 -5.28 15.24 16.75
C GLY A 4 -3.83 15.72 16.76
N SER A 5 -2.96 15.02 17.49
CA SER A 5 -1.52 15.29 17.54
C SER A 5 -0.70 14.55 16.49
N GLU A 6 -1.32 13.67 15.69
CA GLU A 6 -0.64 12.83 14.70
C GLU A 6 -0.87 13.35 13.28
N GLU A 7 0.13 13.17 12.41
CA GLU A 7 -0.01 13.42 10.98
C GLU A 7 0.07 12.11 10.18
N LEU A 8 -1.01 11.80 9.47
CA LEU A 8 -1.06 10.65 8.57
C LEU A 8 -0.60 11.05 7.17
N PHE A 9 0.46 10.41 6.67
CA PHE A 9 1.03 10.68 5.34
C PHE A 9 0.88 9.48 4.41
N TYR A 10 0.34 9.72 3.22
CA TYR A 10 0.12 8.71 2.20
C TYR A 10 0.62 9.18 0.84
N ILE A 11 1.09 8.24 0.03
CA ILE A 11 1.25 8.42 -1.41
C ILE A 11 0.17 7.59 -2.08
N SER A 12 -0.79 8.25 -2.72
CA SER A 12 -1.79 7.59 -3.56
C SER A 12 -1.30 7.52 -5.00
N CYS A 13 -1.20 6.32 -5.57
CA CYS A 13 -0.77 6.15 -6.95
C CYS A 13 -1.52 5.03 -7.68
N GLN A 14 -1.38 4.98 -9.01
CA GLN A 14 -1.91 3.90 -9.82
C GLN A 14 -1.10 2.60 -9.62
N GLY A 15 -1.70 1.47 -9.96
CA GLY A 15 -0.99 0.20 -10.07
C GLY A 15 0.12 0.29 -11.12
N PRO A 16 1.35 -0.18 -10.84
CA PRO A 16 2.44 -0.09 -11.81
C PRO A 16 2.11 -0.76 -13.15
N LEU A 17 2.56 -0.12 -14.22
CA LEU A 17 2.66 -0.70 -15.57
C LEU A 17 4.04 -1.34 -15.74
N PRO A 18 4.24 -2.24 -16.74
CA PRO A 18 5.54 -2.86 -17.00
C PRO A 18 6.68 -1.84 -17.14
N SER A 19 6.41 -0.72 -17.84
CA SER A 19 7.40 0.34 -18.07
C SER A 19 7.67 1.23 -16.86
N THR A 20 6.78 1.25 -15.86
CA THR A 20 6.85 2.16 -14.71
C THR A 20 7.27 1.45 -13.42
N VAL A 21 7.63 0.16 -13.49
CA VAL A 21 8.14 -0.58 -12.32
C VAL A 21 9.39 0.10 -11.73
N PRO A 22 10.39 0.53 -12.53
CA PRO A 22 11.54 1.25 -11.99
C PRO A 22 11.16 2.54 -11.27
N ASP A 23 10.28 3.34 -11.87
CA ASP A 23 9.83 4.62 -11.30
C ASP A 23 9.07 4.43 -9.97
N PHE A 24 8.22 3.40 -9.90
CA PHE A 24 7.48 3.07 -8.69
C PHE A 24 8.43 2.76 -7.52
N TRP A 25 9.45 1.94 -7.75
CA TRP A 25 10.43 1.61 -6.70
C TRP A 25 11.32 2.79 -6.36
N GLN A 26 11.70 3.62 -7.34
CA GLN A 26 12.41 4.86 -7.07
C GLN A 26 11.61 5.78 -6.14
N MET A 27 10.31 5.96 -6.39
CA MET A 27 9.42 6.72 -5.52
C MET A 27 9.38 6.15 -4.09
N VAL A 28 9.26 4.83 -3.95
CA VAL A 28 9.27 4.15 -2.63
C VAL A 28 10.58 4.40 -1.88
N TRP A 29 11.72 4.35 -2.60
CA TRP A 29 13.04 4.60 -2.03
C TRP A 29 13.23 6.05 -1.57
N GLU A 30 12.95 7.00 -2.45
CA GLU A 30 13.16 8.44 -2.20
C GLU A 30 12.30 8.95 -1.05
N ASN A 31 11.06 8.47 -0.95
CA ASN A 31 10.15 8.81 0.14
C ASN A 31 10.34 7.96 1.40
N ARG A 32 11.24 6.96 1.36
CA ARG A 32 11.53 6.03 2.47
C ARG A 32 10.28 5.28 2.97
N SER A 33 9.30 5.05 2.09
CA SER A 33 8.08 4.32 2.41
C SER A 33 8.41 2.89 2.83
N ASP A 34 8.11 2.52 4.07
CA ASP A 34 8.36 1.17 4.58
C ASP A 34 7.14 0.23 4.47
N VAL A 35 5.98 0.76 4.08
CA VAL A 35 4.75 0.00 3.82
C VAL A 35 4.16 0.36 2.46
N ILE A 36 3.77 -0.68 1.72
CA ILE A 36 2.94 -0.58 0.51
C ILE A 36 1.61 -1.29 0.80
N ALA A 37 0.48 -0.60 0.58
CA ALA A 37 -0.86 -1.17 0.63
C ALA A 37 -1.44 -1.31 -0.79
N MET A 38 -1.50 -2.55 -1.28
CA MET A 38 -2.08 -2.91 -2.57
C MET A 38 -3.52 -3.38 -2.38
N MET A 39 -4.46 -2.64 -2.96
CA MET A 39 -5.91 -2.83 -2.76
C MET A 39 -6.63 -3.46 -3.96
N THR A 40 -5.91 -4.08 -4.88
CA THR A 40 -6.46 -4.70 -6.10
C THR A 40 -5.79 -6.05 -6.38
N GLN A 41 -6.43 -6.89 -7.20
CA GLN A 41 -5.79 -8.07 -7.78
C GLN A 41 -4.94 -7.71 -9.00
N ASP A 42 -4.06 -8.62 -9.42
CA ASP A 42 -3.22 -8.39 -10.61
C ASP A 42 -4.08 -8.41 -11.88
N VAL A 43 -5.06 -9.33 -11.91
CA VAL A 43 -6.02 -9.53 -12.99
C VAL A 43 -7.41 -9.69 -12.40
N GLU A 44 -8.39 -8.99 -12.96
CA GLU A 44 -9.81 -9.14 -12.62
C GLU A 44 -10.65 -9.26 -13.88
N ARG A 45 -11.52 -10.30 -13.93
CA ARG A 45 -12.39 -10.59 -15.07
C ARG A 45 -11.64 -10.59 -16.41
N GLY A 46 -10.43 -11.16 -16.43
CA GLY A 46 -9.58 -11.25 -17.62
C GLY A 46 -8.86 -9.95 -18.02
N ARG A 47 -8.98 -8.87 -17.25
CA ARG A 47 -8.28 -7.60 -17.50
C ARG A 47 -7.18 -7.40 -16.48
N VAL A 48 -5.98 -7.03 -16.95
CA VAL A 48 -4.86 -6.64 -16.09
C VAL A 48 -5.22 -5.34 -15.38
N LYS A 49 -5.10 -5.32 -14.05
CA LYS A 49 -5.37 -4.16 -13.19
C LYS A 49 -4.12 -3.54 -12.61
N CYS A 50 -3.11 -4.38 -12.37
CA CYS A 50 -1.81 -3.99 -11.88
C CYS A 50 -0.77 -4.98 -12.42
N HIS A 51 0.31 -4.48 -13.03
CA HIS A 51 1.44 -5.34 -13.34
C HIS A 51 2.11 -5.78 -12.04
N ARG A 52 2.65 -7.00 -12.03
CA ARG A 52 3.38 -7.50 -10.88
C ARG A 52 4.76 -6.86 -10.82
N TYR A 53 4.98 -6.06 -9.78
CA TYR A 53 6.18 -5.24 -9.62
C TYR A 53 7.10 -5.74 -8.49
N TRP A 54 6.87 -6.92 -7.93
CA TRP A 54 7.64 -7.48 -6.81
C TRP A 54 8.21 -8.88 -7.14
N PRO A 55 9.29 -9.32 -6.47
CA PRO A 55 9.82 -10.67 -6.60
C PRO A 55 8.85 -11.73 -6.04
N GLU A 56 8.62 -12.79 -6.79
CA GLU A 56 7.70 -13.88 -6.39
C GLU A 56 8.32 -14.93 -5.48
N LYS A 57 9.62 -15.16 -5.64
CA LYS A 57 10.34 -16.23 -4.96
C LYS A 57 11.63 -15.67 -4.41
N VAL A 58 12.04 -16.17 -3.25
CA VAL A 58 13.31 -15.80 -2.60
C VAL A 58 14.50 -15.99 -3.56
N SER A 59 14.45 -17.04 -4.40
CA SER A 59 15.51 -17.38 -5.37
C SER A 59 15.50 -16.53 -6.65
N CYS A 60 14.54 -15.63 -6.83
CA CYS A 60 14.35 -14.87 -8.07
C CYS A 60 14.19 -13.39 -7.75
N PRO A 61 15.29 -12.65 -7.51
CA PRO A 61 15.24 -11.22 -7.27
C PRO A 61 14.75 -10.47 -8.52
N LEU A 62 14.09 -9.34 -8.30
CA LEU A 62 13.67 -8.44 -9.37
C LEU A 62 14.69 -7.30 -9.50
N ASP A 63 15.24 -7.12 -10.70
CA ASP A 63 16.14 -6.02 -11.03
C ASP A 63 15.35 -4.88 -11.70
N THR A 64 15.42 -3.68 -11.14
CA THR A 64 14.76 -2.48 -11.68
C THR A 64 15.75 -1.51 -12.35
N GLY A 65 16.97 -1.96 -12.65
CA GLY A 65 18.07 -1.12 -13.11
C GLY A 65 18.88 -0.56 -11.93
N ARG A 66 18.29 0.35 -11.15
CA ARG A 66 18.94 0.99 -9.99
C ARG A 66 18.93 0.14 -8.71
N PHE A 67 17.94 -0.75 -8.57
CA PHE A 67 17.71 -1.50 -7.35
C PHE A 67 17.62 -3.00 -7.61
N HIS A 68 18.09 -3.80 -6.65
CA HIS A 68 17.77 -5.22 -6.54
C HIS A 68 16.72 -5.43 -5.45
N LEU A 69 15.63 -6.12 -5.79
CA LEU A 69 14.54 -6.42 -4.88
C LEU A 69 14.54 -7.91 -4.57
N CYS A 70 14.70 -8.26 -3.31
CA CYS A 70 14.70 -9.63 -2.83
C CYS A 70 13.48 -9.88 -1.94
N LEU A 71 12.77 -10.99 -2.17
CA LEU A 71 11.75 -11.45 -1.23
C LEU A 71 12.45 -12.15 -0.06
N GLU A 72 12.28 -11.63 1.15
CA GLU A 72 12.85 -12.21 2.38
C GLU A 72 11.85 -13.14 3.06
N ASN A 73 10.57 -12.75 3.08
CA ASN A 73 9.52 -13.53 3.71
C ASN A 73 8.17 -13.28 3.03
N GLN A 74 7.27 -14.27 3.07
CA GLN A 74 5.90 -14.15 2.62
C GLN A 74 4.96 -14.89 3.55
N GLN A 75 3.83 -14.27 3.87
CA GLN A 75 2.70 -14.90 4.54
C GLN A 75 1.44 -14.71 3.71
N ILE A 76 0.68 -15.78 3.52
CA ILE A 76 -0.59 -15.78 2.80
C ILE A 76 -1.68 -15.99 3.85
N GLN A 77 -2.48 -14.96 4.12
CA GLN A 77 -3.67 -15.05 4.97
C GLN A 77 -4.92 -15.12 4.08
N GLU A 78 -6.06 -15.46 4.68
CA GLU A 78 -7.33 -15.66 3.96
C GLU A 78 -7.80 -14.43 3.15
N TYR A 79 -7.55 -13.23 3.67
CA TYR A 79 -8.05 -11.97 3.10
C TYR A 79 -6.97 -10.93 2.79
N PHE A 80 -5.71 -11.21 3.10
CA PHE A 80 -4.58 -10.39 2.68
C PHE A 80 -3.26 -11.17 2.67
N HIS A 81 -2.31 -10.73 1.85
CA HIS A 81 -0.97 -11.31 1.78
C HIS A 81 0.06 -10.30 2.28
N ILE A 82 1.10 -10.80 2.94
CA ILE A 82 2.21 -9.99 3.45
C ILE A 82 3.48 -10.47 2.76
N LYS A 83 4.28 -9.54 2.26
CA LYS A 83 5.64 -9.80 1.77
C LYS A 83 6.61 -8.83 2.44
N ILE A 84 7.76 -9.35 2.84
CA ILE A 84 8.90 -8.54 3.26
C ILE A 84 9.87 -8.50 2.09
N ILE A 85 10.03 -7.32 1.50
CA ILE A 85 10.89 -7.08 0.34
C ILE A 85 12.09 -6.28 0.81
N ARG A 86 13.29 -6.84 0.65
CA ARG A 86 14.54 -6.10 0.84
C ARG A 86 14.93 -5.46 -0.48
N MET A 87 15.00 -4.14 -0.47
CA MET A 87 15.42 -3.31 -1.58
C MET A 87 16.87 -2.86 -1.35
N VAL A 88 17.74 -3.11 -2.34
CA VAL A 88 19.17 -2.76 -2.28
C VAL A 88 19.50 -1.81 -3.43
N GLU A 89 20.01 -0.62 -3.12
CA GLU A 89 20.51 0.32 -4.14
C GLU A 89 21.91 -0.12 -4.59
N LYS A 90 22.09 -0.32 -5.90
CA LYS A 90 23.31 -0.93 -6.45
C LYS A 90 24.55 -0.08 -6.26
N GLU A 91 24.42 1.23 -6.35
CA GLU A 91 25.55 2.17 -6.26
C GLU A 91 26.06 2.32 -4.83
N SER A 92 25.15 2.53 -3.87
CA SER A 92 25.52 2.80 -2.47
C SER A 92 25.59 1.55 -1.60
N GLY A 93 25.02 0.43 -2.04
CA GLY A 93 24.85 -0.78 -1.24
C GLY A 93 23.85 -0.62 -0.08
N LYS A 94 23.20 0.55 0.07
CA LYS A 94 22.23 0.78 1.13
C LYS A 94 21.02 -0.13 0.96
N THR A 95 20.41 -0.48 2.08
CA THR A 95 19.24 -1.36 2.12
C THR A 95 18.04 -0.65 2.72
N HIS A 96 16.86 -0.98 2.20
CA HIS A 96 15.57 -0.53 2.72
C HIS A 96 14.60 -1.71 2.70
N PHE A 97 13.92 -1.94 3.81
CA PHE A 97 12.95 -3.04 3.94
C PHE A 97 11.55 -2.48 3.78
N VAL A 98 10.78 -3.11 2.90
CA VAL A 98 9.42 -2.70 2.55
C VAL A 98 8.46 -3.85 2.82
N ARG A 99 7.41 -3.57 3.56
CA ARG A 99 6.31 -4.48 3.84
C ARG A 99 5.22 -4.25 2.80
N HIS A 100 5.07 -5.20 1.90
CA HIS A 100 4.03 -5.17 0.88
C HIS A 100 2.81 -5.94 1.37
N LEU A 101 1.71 -5.23 1.58
CA LEU A 101 0.44 -5.71 2.10
C LEU A 101 -0.58 -5.70 0.97
N LYS A 102 -1.01 -6.87 0.51
CA LYS A 102 -2.00 -7.01 -0.56
C LYS A 102 -3.34 -7.46 0.01
N PHE A 103 -4.36 -6.61 0.01
CA PHE A 103 -5.71 -7.00 0.38
C PHE A 103 -6.37 -7.74 -0.79
N THR A 104 -6.93 -8.94 -0.55
CA THR A 104 -7.36 -9.83 -1.63
C THR A 104 -8.88 -9.95 -1.80
N ARG A 105 -9.66 -9.46 -0.83
CA ARG A 105 -11.13 -9.63 -0.76
C ARG A 105 -11.90 -8.35 -1.14
N TRP A 106 -11.42 -7.63 -2.14
CA TRP A 106 -12.08 -6.44 -2.68
C TRP A 106 -12.24 -6.53 -4.20
N PRO A 107 -13.46 -6.68 -4.73
CA PRO A 107 -13.71 -6.65 -6.17
C PRO A 107 -13.70 -5.22 -6.74
N ASP A 108 -13.19 -4.98 -7.95
CA ASP A 108 -13.04 -3.63 -8.56
C ASP A 108 -14.30 -2.77 -8.64
N HIS A 109 -15.48 -3.40 -8.76
CA HIS A 109 -16.76 -2.71 -8.93
C HIS A 109 -17.72 -2.96 -7.77
N GLY A 110 -17.17 -3.10 -6.57
CA GLY A 110 -17.96 -3.31 -5.36
C GLY A 110 -17.28 -2.80 -4.09
N VAL A 111 -17.84 -3.22 -2.97
CA VAL A 111 -17.34 -2.94 -1.62
C VAL A 111 -16.52 -4.14 -1.13
N PRO A 112 -15.70 -3.99 -0.07
CA PRO A 112 -15.09 -5.13 0.59
C PRO A 112 -16.16 -6.16 0.94
N GLN A 113 -15.85 -7.45 0.76
CA GLN A 113 -16.80 -8.52 1.10
C GLN A 113 -17.18 -8.52 2.59
N CYS A 114 -16.29 -8.02 3.44
CA CYS A 114 -16.50 -7.86 4.86
C CYS A 114 -15.76 -6.62 5.37
N SER A 115 -16.49 -5.68 6.00
CA SER A 115 -15.90 -4.45 6.58
C SER A 115 -14.95 -4.76 7.74
N GLU A 116 -15.22 -5.79 8.54
CA GLU A 116 -14.34 -6.22 9.63
C GLU A 116 -12.95 -6.63 9.12
N GLN A 117 -12.89 -7.31 7.98
CA GLN A 117 -11.61 -7.71 7.36
C GLN A 117 -10.79 -6.49 6.92
N LEU A 118 -11.45 -5.45 6.39
CA LEU A 118 -10.80 -4.19 6.05
C LEU A 118 -10.26 -3.48 7.30
N VAL A 119 -11.05 -3.41 8.37
CA VAL A 119 -10.61 -2.81 9.65
C VAL A 119 -9.42 -3.58 10.23
N ARG A 120 -9.45 -4.92 10.21
CA ARG A 120 -8.31 -5.75 10.65
C ARG A 120 -7.07 -5.53 9.78
N PHE A 121 -7.24 -5.37 8.47
CA PHE A 121 -6.14 -5.02 7.56
C PHE A 121 -5.53 -3.65 7.89
N ILE A 122 -6.36 -2.63 8.12
CA ILE A 122 -5.90 -1.28 8.50
C ILE A 122 -5.15 -1.32 9.83
N ARG A 123 -5.67 -2.03 10.84
CA ARG A 123 -4.99 -2.19 12.13
C ARG A 123 -3.62 -2.86 11.98
N TYR A 124 -3.53 -3.89 11.14
CA TYR A 124 -2.25 -4.54 10.84
C TYR A 124 -1.29 -3.57 10.12
N LEU A 125 -1.78 -2.83 9.12
CA LEU A 125 -1.03 -1.81 8.38
C LEU A 125 -0.39 -0.80 9.34
N ARG A 126 -1.18 -0.23 10.27
CA ARG A 126 -0.69 0.70 11.29
C ARG A 126 0.36 0.08 12.19
N ALA A 127 0.12 -1.15 12.67
CA ALA A 127 1.03 -1.83 13.59
C ALA A 127 2.42 -2.09 12.98
N VAL A 128 2.51 -2.21 11.65
CA VAL A 128 3.77 -2.49 10.94
C VAL A 128 4.36 -1.28 10.21
N HIS A 129 3.66 -0.15 10.20
CA HIS A 129 4.15 1.12 9.64
C HIS A 129 5.01 1.84 10.67
N HIS A 130 6.20 2.30 10.28
CA HIS A 130 7.11 2.99 11.20
C HIS A 130 7.69 4.29 10.64
N LYS A 131 7.82 4.43 9.32
CA LYS A 131 8.50 5.59 8.72
C LYS A 131 8.06 5.86 7.28
N GLY A 132 8.20 7.13 6.89
CA GLY A 132 7.83 7.59 5.55
C GLY A 132 6.31 7.52 5.33
N PRO A 133 5.82 7.99 4.17
CA PRO A 133 4.42 7.88 3.84
C PRO A 133 4.07 6.43 3.49
N VAL A 134 2.85 6.01 3.83
CA VAL A 134 2.30 4.72 3.36
C VAL A 134 1.99 4.86 1.87
N THR A 135 2.60 4.02 1.04
CA THR A 135 2.29 3.98 -0.39
C THR A 135 1.04 3.14 -0.61
N VAL A 136 -0.06 3.75 -1.02
CA VAL A 136 -1.34 3.07 -1.24
C VAL A 136 -1.67 3.11 -2.73
N HIS A 137 -2.00 1.95 -3.30
CA HIS A 137 -2.44 1.88 -4.68
C HIS A 137 -3.54 0.82 -4.88
N CYS A 138 -4.29 1.00 -5.97
CA CYS A 138 -5.18 -0.02 -6.51
C CYS A 138 -4.89 -0.18 -8.00
N SER A 139 -5.90 -0.16 -8.89
CA SER A 139 -5.66 -0.04 -10.33
C SER A 139 -5.39 1.42 -10.74
N ALA A 140 -6.36 2.32 -10.57
CA ALA A 140 -6.21 3.74 -10.94
C ALA A 140 -5.72 4.64 -9.79
N GLY A 141 -5.62 4.12 -8.56
CA GLY A 141 -5.15 4.89 -7.41
C GLY A 141 -6.17 5.87 -6.82
N ILE A 142 -7.47 5.63 -7.03
CA ILE A 142 -8.54 6.54 -6.59
C ILE A 142 -9.61 5.85 -5.74
N GLY A 143 -10.27 4.80 -6.25
CA GLY A 143 -11.45 4.20 -5.62
C GLY A 143 -11.14 3.47 -4.31
N GLN A 144 -10.63 2.25 -4.42
CA GLN A 144 -10.27 1.42 -3.25
C GLN A 144 -9.19 2.09 -2.39
N THR A 145 -8.24 2.79 -3.03
CA THR A 145 -7.21 3.59 -2.34
C THR A 145 -7.83 4.67 -1.47
N GLY A 146 -8.76 5.48 -2.02
CA GLY A 146 -9.43 6.54 -1.27
C GLY A 146 -10.27 6.00 -0.13
N VAL A 147 -10.97 4.87 -0.33
CA VAL A 147 -11.75 4.24 0.74
C VAL A 147 -10.84 3.71 1.86
N LEU A 148 -9.68 3.11 1.54
CA LEU A 148 -8.70 2.70 2.56
C LEU A 148 -8.24 3.91 3.38
N ILE A 149 -7.75 4.96 2.71
CA ILE A 149 -7.22 6.17 3.36
C ILE A 149 -8.30 6.84 4.21
N CYS A 150 -9.51 7.01 3.67
CA CYS A 150 -10.63 7.63 4.39
C CYS A 150 -11.03 6.81 5.62
N THR A 151 -11.12 5.48 5.49
CA THR A 151 -11.43 4.60 6.62
C THR A 151 -10.35 4.68 7.69
N ASP A 152 -9.08 4.71 7.29
CA ASP A 152 -7.95 4.87 8.20
C ASP A 152 -8.03 6.20 8.97
N VAL A 153 -8.24 7.31 8.27
CA VAL A 153 -8.42 8.62 8.92
C VAL A 153 -9.59 8.61 9.90
N ILE A 154 -10.74 8.08 9.51
CA ILE A 154 -11.94 8.01 10.36
C ILE A 154 -11.68 7.16 11.62
N LEU A 155 -11.03 6.01 11.48
CA LEU A 155 -10.67 5.16 12.62
C LEU A 155 -9.74 5.89 13.58
N SER A 156 -8.78 6.67 13.06
CA SER A 156 -7.92 7.50 13.92
C SER A 156 -8.71 8.59 14.64
N LEU A 157 -9.61 9.29 13.96
CA LEU A 157 -10.46 10.32 14.59
C LEU A 157 -11.30 9.72 15.72
N ILE A 158 -11.89 8.54 15.51
CA ILE A 158 -12.66 7.84 16.54
C ILE A 158 -11.78 7.43 17.72
N GLU A 159 -10.58 6.91 17.47
CA GLU A 159 -9.63 6.50 18.52
C GLU A 159 -9.16 7.68 19.40
N TYR A 160 -9.10 8.89 18.83
CA TYR A 160 -8.78 10.13 19.55
C TYR A 160 -10.01 10.87 20.11
N ASP A 161 -11.21 10.28 20.00
CA ASP A 161 -12.48 10.91 20.40
C ASP A 161 -12.71 12.29 19.74
N LEU A 162 -12.27 12.41 18.49
CA LEU A 162 -12.40 13.61 17.67
C LEU A 162 -13.65 13.56 16.78
N PRO A 163 -14.26 14.71 16.46
CA PRO A 163 -15.43 14.75 15.61
C PRO A 163 -15.12 14.24 14.19
N VAL A 164 -15.92 13.28 13.73
CA VAL A 164 -15.83 12.74 12.37
C VAL A 164 -16.64 13.61 11.43
N SER A 165 -15.98 14.31 10.50
CA SER A 165 -16.64 14.99 9.38
C SER A 165 -16.17 14.40 8.05
N TRP A 166 -17.09 13.77 7.32
CA TRP A 166 -16.82 13.20 5.99
C TRP A 166 -17.02 14.21 4.84
N SER A 167 -17.63 15.36 5.13
CA SER A 167 -17.72 16.50 4.21
C SER A 167 -17.12 17.73 4.88
N THR A 168 -16.04 18.28 4.32
CA THR A 168 -15.71 19.67 4.59
C THR A 168 -16.84 20.49 3.99
N ARG A 169 -17.74 21.04 4.82
CA ARG A 169 -18.59 22.13 4.37
C ARG A 169 -17.63 23.23 3.90
N ALA A 170 -17.45 23.33 2.59
CA ALA A 170 -16.96 24.56 2.00
C ALA A 170 -18.05 25.59 2.35
N HIS A 171 -17.80 26.36 3.40
CA HIS A 171 -18.52 27.60 3.60
C HIS A 171 -18.18 28.49 2.40
N GLN A 172 -19.03 28.42 1.37
CA GLN A 172 -19.28 29.52 0.45
C GLN A 172 -20.51 30.26 0.96
#